data_AF-A0A932CDD8-F1
#
_entry.id   AF-A0A932CDD8-F1
#
_cell.length_a   1.000
_cell.length_b   1.000
_cell.length_c   1.000
_cell.angle_alpha   90.00
_cell.angle_beta   90.00
_cell.angle_gamma   90.00
#
_symmetry.space_group_name_H-M   'P 1'
#
loop_
_entity.id
_entity.type
_entity.pdbx_description
1 polymer ?
#
loop_
_entity_poly.entity_id
_entity_poly.type
_entity_poly.pdbx_seq_one_letter_code
_entity_poly.pdbx_strand_id
1 'polypeptide(L)' 'MKKDIEIRCRSCHQFRWKVPSMQKVVKCPNCGQEWKLRWFDEETATIISPLSWVEYERKHW' A
#
# COMPACT_ATOMS: atom_id res chain seq x y z
N MET A 1 -2.30 7.58 -20.34
CA MET A 1 -2.30 8.33 -19.06
C MET A 1 -2.00 7.34 -17.95
N LYS A 2 -1.05 7.63 -17.06
CA LYS A 2 -0.89 6.84 -15.83
C LYS A 2 -2.11 7.14 -14.95
N LYS A 3 -2.93 6.12 -14.64
CA LYS A 3 -4.05 6.29 -13.74
C LYS A 3 -3.55 6.09 -12.31
N ASP A 4 -3.95 7.00 -11.42
CA ASP A 4 -3.68 6.85 -10.01
C ASP A 4 -4.87 6.15 -9.35
N ILE A 5 -4.61 5.12 -8.56
CA ILE A 5 -5.64 4.42 -7.77
C ILE A 5 -5.56 4.87 -6.32
N GLU A 6 -6.71 4.94 -5.65
CA GLU A 6 -6.74 5.17 -4.22
C GLU A 6 -6.61 3.83 -3.48
N ILE A 7 -5.65 3.73 -2.56
CA ILE A 7 -5.49 2.58 -1.68
C ILE A 7 -5.61 2.98 -0.21
N ARG A 8 -6.05 2.02 0.60
CA ARG A 8 -6.26 2.19 2.06
C ARG A 8 -5.14 1.52 2.84
N CYS A 9 -4.51 2.24 3.77
CA CYS A 9 -3.44 1.69 4.60
C CYS A 9 -4.03 0.66 5.57
N ARG A 10 -3.44 -0.54 5.63
CA ARG A 10 -3.86 -1.56 6.60
C ARG A 10 -3.39 -1.24 8.03
N SER A 11 -2.32 -0.47 8.21
CA SER A 11 -1.80 -0.06 9.54
C SER A 11 -2.44 1.22 10.07
N CYS A 12 -2.67 2.22 9.23
CA CYS A 12 -3.27 3.48 9.68
C CYS A 12 -4.81 3.41 9.77
N HIS A 13 -5.40 2.25 9.49
CA HIS A 13 -6.82 1.94 9.35
C HIS A 13 -7.64 2.86 8.44
N GLN A 14 -7.68 4.18 8.62
CA GLN A 14 -8.52 5.12 7.86
C GLN A 14 -7.76 5.92 6.80
N PHE A 15 -6.43 5.95 6.84
CA PHE A 15 -5.65 6.72 5.89
C PHE A 15 -5.69 6.12 4.47
N ARG A 16 -6.09 6.93 3.49
CA ARG A 16 -6.08 6.58 2.06
C ARG A 16 -5.14 7.51 1.30
N TRP A 17 -4.51 7.00 0.25
CA TRP A 17 -3.69 7.82 -0.65
C TRP A 17 -3.67 7.24 -2.06
N LYS A 18 -3.30 8.11 -3.01
CA LYS A 18 -3.19 7.76 -4.43
C LYS A 18 -1.83 7.16 -4.74
N VAL A 19 -1.82 6.09 -5.53
CA VAL A 19 -0.61 5.45 -6.04
C VAL A 19 -0.70 5.24 -7.55
N PRO A 20 0.40 5.39 -8.29
CA PRO A 20 0.39 5.15 -9.73
C PRO A 20 0.04 3.70 -10.08
N SER A 21 -0.68 3.51 -11.19
CA SER A 21 -1.01 2.20 -11.76
C SER A 21 0.23 1.31 -11.89
N MET A 22 0.07 0.01 -11.63
CA MET A 22 1.09 -1.03 -11.83
C MET A 22 2.32 -0.95 -10.91
N GLN A 23 2.31 -0.13 -9.85
CA GLN A 23 3.36 -0.19 -8.83
C GLN A 23 3.24 -1.46 -7.97
N LYS A 24 4.33 -2.24 -7.88
CA LYS A 24 4.36 -3.48 -7.08
C LYS A 24 4.52 -3.22 -5.58
N VAL A 25 5.17 -2.11 -5.22
CA VAL A 25 5.45 -1.72 -3.84
C VAL A 25 5.14 -0.25 -3.68
N VAL A 26 4.50 0.09 -2.57
CA VAL A 26 4.06 1.46 -2.26
C VAL A 26 4.31 1.75 -0.79
N LYS A 27 4.74 2.97 -0.49
CA LYS A 27 4.97 3.45 0.88
C LYS A 27 3.78 4.29 1.33
N CYS A 28 3.21 3.97 2.48
CA CYS A 28 2.20 4.81 3.12
C CYS A 28 2.86 6.11 3.60
N PRO A 29 2.43 7.29 3.13
CA PRO A 29 3.05 8.55 3.54
C PRO A 29 2.76 8.91 5.01
N ASN A 30 1.74 8.32 5.64
CA ASN A 30 1.38 8.60 7.04
C ASN A 30 2.23 7.82 8.07
N CYS A 31 2.37 6.50 7.89
CA CYS A 31 3.12 5.65 8.86
C CYS A 31 4.46 5.13 8.31
N GLY A 32 4.79 5.48 7.07
CA GLY A 32 5.98 4.98 6.38
C GLY A 32 5.98 3.47 6.10
N GLN A 33 4.88 2.74 6.35
CA GLN A 33 4.82 1.30 6.08
C GLN A 33 4.83 1.04 4.58
N GLU A 34 5.71 0.15 4.15
CA GLU A 34 5.76 -0.32 2.77
C GLU A 34 4.89 -1.55 2.58
N TRP A 35 4.11 -1.54 1.50
CA TRP A 35 3.11 -2.54 1.17
C TRP A 35 3.38 -3.13 -0.21
N LYS A 36 3.20 -4.44 -0.33
CA LYS A 36 3.14 -5.13 -1.63
C LYS A 36 1.73 -5.06 -2.17
N LEU A 37 1.60 -4.67 -3.44
CA LEU A 37 0.33 -4.65 -4.17
C LEU A 37 0.24 -5.81 -5.15
N ARG A 38 -0.97 -6.35 -5.30
CA ARG A 38 -1.36 -7.23 -6.41
C ARG A 38 -2.40 -6.50 -7.25
N TRP A 39 -2.10 -6.34 -8.53
CA TRP A 39 -2.98 -5.75 -9.53
C TRP A 39 -3.83 -6.84 -10.19
N PHE A 40 -5.10 -6.53 -10.45
CA PHE A 40 -6.02 -7.36 -11.23
C PHE A 40 -6.16 -6.83 -12.66
N ASP A 41 -6.12 -5.51 -12.81
CA ASP A 41 -6.11 -4.76 -14.07
C ASP A 41 -5.38 -3.40 -13.84
N GLU A 42 -5.50 -2.43 -14.76
CA GLU A 42 -4.84 -1.12 -14.61
C GLU A 42 -5.50 -0.17 -13.59
N GLU A 43 -6.70 -0.51 -13.10
CA GLU A 43 -7.54 0.33 -12.24
C GLU A 43 -7.78 -0.28 -10.86
N THR A 44 -7.52 -1.57 -10.69
CA THR A 44 -7.88 -2.34 -9.50
C THR A 44 -6.68 -3.08 -8.93
N ALA A 45 -6.36 -2.80 -7.66
CA ALA A 45 -5.32 -3.51 -6.92
C ALA A 45 -5.72 -3.74 -5.46
N THR A 46 -5.03 -4.67 -4.80
CA THR A 46 -5.16 -4.91 -3.36
C THR A 46 -3.80 -5.02 -2.69
N ILE A 47 -3.72 -4.59 -1.43
CA ILE A 47 -2.56 -4.86 -0.55
C ILE A 47 -2.59 -6.33 -0.16
N ILE A 48 -1.48 -7.03 -0.39
CA ILE A 48 -1.34 -8.46 -0.06
C ILE A 48 -0.51 -8.70 1.22
N SER A 49 0.51 -7.89 1.47
CA SER A 49 1.38 -8.02 2.65
C SER A 49 2.19 -6.75 2.88
N PRO A 50 2.73 -6.53 4.10
CA PRO A 50 3.83 -5.58 4.26
C PRO A 50 5.05 -6.04 3.44
N LEU A 51 5.94 -5.10 3.11
CA LEU A 51 7.22 -5.43 2.48
C LEU A 51 8.13 -6.21 3.45
N SER A 52 8.18 -5.73 4.70
CA SER A 52 8.92 -6.33 5.82
C SER A 52 7.99 -6.61 6.99
N TRP A 53 7.93 -7.87 7.42
CA TRP A 53 7.16 -8.29 8.61
C TRP A 53 7.82 -7.82 9.91
N VAL A 54 9.15 -7.76 9.96
CA VAL A 54 9.89 -7.24 11.13
C VAL A 54 9.55 -5.77 11.38
N GLU A 55 9.52 -4.94 10.33
CA GLU A 55 9.13 -3.54 10.48
C GLU A 55 7.65 -3.37 10.82
N TYR A 56 6.80 -4.22 10.24
CA TYR A 56 5.39 -4.23 10.55
C TYR A 56 5.15 -4.53 12.02
N GLU A 57 5.73 -5.59 12.57
CA GLU A 57 5.62 -5.96 13.99
C GLU A 57 6.13 -4.86 14.91
N ARG A 58 7.30 -4.27 14.62
CA ARG A 58 7.87 -3.15 15.40
C ARG A 58 6.97 -1.92 15.52
N LYS A 59 6.01 -1.74 14.60
CA LYS A 59 5.07 -0.61 14.61
C LYS A 59 3.73 -0.93 15.28
N HIS A 60 3.45 -2.20 15.57
CA HIS A 60 2.18 -2.66 16.14
C HIS A 60 2.34 -3.37 17.50
N TRP A 61 3.57 -3.43 18.02
CA TRP A 61 3.91 -3.72 19.42
C TRP A 61 4.38 -2.45 20.12
#